data_AF-A0A6B0WGU3-F1
#
_entry.id   AF-A0A6B0WGU3-F1
#
_cell.length_a   1.000
_cell.length_b   1.000
_cell.length_c   1.000
_cell.angle_alpha   90.00
_cell.angle_beta   90.00
_cell.angle_gamma   90.00
#
_symmetry.space_group_name_H-M   'P 1'
#
loop_
_entity.id
_entity.type
_entity.pdbx_description
1 polymer ?
#
loop_
_entity_poly.entity_id
_entity_poly.type
_entity_poly.pdbx_seq_one_letter_code
_entity_poly.pdbx_strand_id
1 'polypeptide(L)'
;MIMSFDMWRHSLPCIEIYGETGSMTVPDPNGFGGPVHVCPAGGNWEEEEIPFSNNARMIGVIDMVSAIRSGQPHRASGALAYHVLEVMCAFDKSSETGEHVIIESTTERPEPAPLGLNEWEID
;
A
#
# COMPACT_ATOMS: atom_id res chain seq x y z
N MET A 1 -16.20 -8.83 2.77
CA MET A 1 -15.14 -8.18 3.56
C MET A 1 -15.39 -8.49 5.03
N ILE A 2 -14.38 -8.88 5.79
CA ILE A 2 -14.50 -9.00 7.25
C ILE A 2 -13.84 -7.75 7.83
N MET A 3 -14.64 -6.88 8.44
CA MET A 3 -14.17 -5.73 9.19
C MET A 3 -14.70 -5.89 10.61
N SER A 4 -13.81 -5.81 11.60
CA SER A 4 -14.17 -6.00 13.00
C SER A 4 -13.70 -4.79 13.79
N PHE A 5 -14.58 -4.28 14.64
CA PHE A 5 -14.31 -3.22 15.60
C PHE A 5 -14.59 -3.78 17.01
N ASP A 6 -13.99 -3.18 18.03
CA ASP A 6 -14.19 -3.56 19.45
C ASP A 6 -13.69 -4.98 19.82
N MET A 7 -12.53 -5.34 19.27
CA MET A 7 -11.83 -6.58 19.62
C MET A 7 -10.77 -6.31 20.69
N TRP A 8 -10.82 -7.07 21.79
CA TRP A 8 -9.88 -6.91 22.92
C TRP A 8 -8.46 -7.38 22.58
N ARG A 9 -8.35 -8.48 21.83
CA ARG A 9 -7.10 -9.04 21.31
C ARG A 9 -7.37 -9.74 19.98
N HIS A 10 -6.53 -9.50 18.98
CA HIS A 10 -6.52 -10.24 17.72
C HIS A 10 -5.08 -10.57 17.33
N SER A 11 -4.93 -11.58 16.47
CA SER A 11 -3.64 -11.96 15.87
C SER A 11 -3.77 -12.15 14.36
N LEU A 12 -4.78 -11.52 13.75
CA LEU A 12 -4.91 -11.51 12.29
C LEU A 12 -3.70 -10.78 11.67
N PRO A 13 -3.12 -11.31 10.59
CA PRO A 13 -2.05 -10.62 9.87
C PRO A 13 -2.56 -9.28 9.33
N CYS A 14 -1.70 -8.26 9.30
CA CYS A 14 -2.07 -6.93 8.82
C CYS A 14 -2.26 -6.95 7.31
N ILE A 15 -1.18 -7.16 6.55
CA ILE A 15 -1.23 -7.49 5.12
C ILE A 15 -0.26 -8.65 4.90
N GLU A 16 -0.75 -9.69 4.25
CA GLU A 16 0.01 -10.88 3.86
C GLU A 16 -0.22 -11.15 2.38
N ILE A 17 0.87 -11.40 1.66
CA ILE A 17 0.87 -11.58 0.21
C ILE A 17 1.52 -12.92 -0.10
N TYR A 18 0.81 -13.74 -0.88
CA TYR A 18 1.30 -15.03 -1.37
C TYR A 18 1.64 -14.92 -2.85
N GLY A 19 2.86 -15.30 -3.20
CA GLY A 19 3.35 -15.36 -4.57
C GLY A 19 3.84 -16.75 -4.95
N GLU A 20 4.23 -16.91 -6.21
CA GLU A 20 4.77 -18.17 -6.73
C GLU A 20 6.10 -18.56 -6.07
N THR A 21 6.94 -17.57 -5.72
CA THR A 21 8.30 -17.80 -5.21
C THR A 21 8.41 -17.70 -3.69
N GLY A 22 7.31 -17.40 -3.00
CA GLY A 22 7.33 -17.18 -1.56
C GLY A 22 6.14 -16.35 -1.06
N SER A 23 6.18 -16.03 0.22
CA SER A 23 5.16 -15.22 0.91
C SER A 23 5.83 -14.04 1.61
N MET A 24 5.07 -12.98 1.84
CA MET A 24 5.52 -11.85 2.64
C MET A 24 4.44 -11.36 3.59
N THR A 25 4.82 -10.90 4.77
CA THR A 25 3.96 -10.16 5.69
C THR A 25 4.60 -8.81 6.00
N VAL A 26 3.77 -7.78 6.14
CA VAL A 26 4.21 -6.43 6.52
C VAL A 26 3.71 -6.10 7.93
N PRO A 27 4.42 -5.22 8.66
CA PRO A 27 4.04 -4.86 10.02
C PRO A 27 2.72 -4.08 10.05
N ASP A 28 2.23 -3.80 11.26
CA ASP A 28 1.06 -2.93 11.47
C ASP A 28 1.26 -1.58 10.77
N PRO A 29 0.43 -1.23 9.76
CA PRO A 29 0.59 0.01 9.01
C PRO A 29 0.41 1.26 9.88
N ASN A 30 -0.22 1.15 11.06
CA ASN A 30 -0.33 2.25 12.01
C ASN A 30 0.96 2.51 12.79
N GLY A 31 1.89 1.54 12.83
CA GLY A 31 3.16 1.65 13.55
C GLY A 31 4.22 2.45 12.81
N PHE A 32 4.04 2.68 11.49
CA PHE A 32 5.01 3.36 10.61
C PHE A 32 6.41 2.73 10.61
N GLY A 33 6.54 1.46 11.03
CA GLY A 33 7.79 0.77 11.19
C GLY A 33 7.59 -0.71 11.54
N GLY A 34 8.70 -1.43 11.74
CA GLY A 34 8.70 -2.87 12.02
C GLY A 34 9.24 -3.69 10.85
N PRO A 35 9.68 -4.93 11.10
CA PRO A 35 10.26 -5.77 10.07
C PRO A 35 9.20 -6.24 9.08
N VAL A 36 9.59 -6.31 7.81
CA VAL A 36 8.87 -7.15 6.84
C VAL A 36 9.38 -8.57 7.04
N HIS A 37 8.49 -9.56 6.97
CA HIS A 37 8.92 -10.95 6.95
C HIS A 37 8.74 -11.50 5.55
N VAL A 38 9.75 -12.20 5.04
CA VAL A 38 9.71 -12.89 3.75
C VAL A 38 9.96 -14.37 4.00
N CYS A 39 9.22 -15.22 3.30
CA CYS A 39 9.38 -16.67 3.34
C CYS A 39 9.55 -17.18 1.91
N PRO A 40 10.77 -17.55 1.48
CA PRO A 40 11.00 -18.20 0.20
C PRO A 40 10.24 -19.53 0.12
N ALA A 41 9.88 -19.96 -1.10
CA ALA A 41 9.21 -21.25 -1.29
C ALA A 41 10.00 -22.42 -0.68
N GLY A 42 9.41 -23.12 0.29
CA GLY A 42 10.05 -24.21 1.03
C GLY A 42 11.07 -23.77 2.10
N GLY A 43 11.20 -22.47 2.34
CA GLY A 43 12.04 -21.87 3.37
C GLY A 43 11.29 -21.59 4.67
N ASN A 44 11.93 -20.80 5.52
CA ASN A 44 11.35 -20.26 6.76
C ASN A 44 11.14 -18.75 6.62
N TRP A 45 10.37 -18.18 7.54
CA TRP A 45 10.26 -16.73 7.68
C TRP A 45 11.59 -16.12 8.09
N GLU A 46 12.00 -15.08 7.37
CA GLU A 46 13.19 -14.27 7.61
C GLU A 46 12.77 -12.80 7.70
N GLU A 47 13.40 -12.04 8.61
CA GLU A 47 13.18 -10.61 8.74
C GLU A 47 13.98 -9.85 7.68
N GLU A 48 13.33 -8.90 7.03
CA GLU A 48 13.91 -7.96 6.08
C GLU A 48 13.69 -6.53 6.58
N GLU A 49 14.74 -5.72 6.53
CA GLU A 49 14.67 -4.31 6.92
C GLU A 49 13.86 -3.51 5.89
N ILE A 50 12.98 -2.65 6.40
CA ILE A 50 12.23 -1.73 5.54
C ILE A 50 13.10 -0.54 5.15
N PRO A 51 13.19 -0.20 3.85
CA PRO A 51 14.02 0.92 3.39
C PRO A 51 13.46 2.29 3.80
N PHE A 52 12.19 2.36 4.19
CA PHE A 52 11.50 3.59 4.60
C PHE A 52 10.89 3.41 6.00
N SER A 53 11.74 3.34 7.03
CA SER A 53 11.34 3.01 8.41
C SER A 53 10.71 4.17 9.19
N ASN A 54 10.67 5.37 8.61
CA ASN A 54 10.19 6.58 9.27
C ASN A 54 8.87 7.07 8.69
N ASN A 55 8.21 7.89 9.51
CA ASN A 55 6.90 8.44 9.18
C ASN A 55 6.98 9.55 8.13
N ALA A 56 6.85 9.19 6.86
CA ALA A 56 7.03 10.09 5.73
C ALA A 56 5.74 10.85 5.30
N ARG A 57 4.91 11.35 6.23
CA ARG A 57 3.58 11.92 5.88
C ARG A 57 3.61 13.03 4.82
N MET A 58 4.71 13.77 4.69
CA MET A 58 4.86 14.86 3.72
C MET A 58 5.40 14.42 2.36
N ILE A 59 5.86 13.18 2.21
CA ILE A 59 6.59 12.73 1.00
C ILE A 59 5.73 12.85 -0.25
N GLY A 60 4.43 12.56 -0.17
CA GLY A 60 3.51 12.69 -1.31
C GLY A 60 3.33 14.14 -1.78
N VAL A 61 3.40 15.11 -0.85
CA VAL A 61 3.34 16.54 -1.21
C VAL A 61 4.66 16.99 -1.84
N ILE A 62 5.79 16.51 -1.33
CA ILE A 62 7.11 16.79 -1.90
C ILE A 62 7.19 16.22 -3.33
N ASP A 63 6.75 14.98 -3.53
CA ASP A 63 6.62 14.31 -4.84
C ASP A 63 5.80 15.14 -5.82
N MET A 64 4.63 15.59 -5.37
CA MET A 64 3.76 16.44 -6.16
C MET A 64 4.42 17.75 -6.57
N VAL A 65 5.11 18.44 -5.66
CA VAL A 65 5.77 19.72 -5.96
C VAL A 65 6.93 19.53 -6.93
N SER A 66 7.75 18.49 -6.78
CA SER A 66 8.84 18.20 -7.73
C SER A 66 8.30 17.86 -9.11
N ALA A 67 7.31 16.97 -9.19
CA ALA A 67 6.68 16.56 -10.43
C ALA A 67 6.08 17.75 -11.20
N ILE A 68 5.40 18.67 -10.50
CA ILE A 68 4.87 19.91 -11.10
C ILE A 68 6.00 20.77 -11.67
N ARG A 69 7.13 20.88 -10.97
CA ARG A 69 8.28 21.68 -11.42
C ARG A 69 9.01 21.06 -12.60
N SER A 70 9.11 19.73 -12.65
CA SER A 70 9.80 18.98 -13.70
C SER A 70 8.91 18.60 -14.89
N GLY A 71 7.60 18.87 -14.81
CA GLY A 71 6.63 18.52 -15.84
C GLY A 71 6.38 17.01 -15.95
N GLN A 72 6.60 16.26 -14.86
CA GLN A 72 6.36 14.82 -14.77
C GLN A 72 5.05 14.51 -14.04
N PRO A 73 4.44 13.32 -14.24
CA PRO A 73 3.33 12.88 -13.42
C PRO A 73 3.80 12.58 -11.98
N HIS A 74 3.05 13.06 -10.98
CA HIS A 74 3.30 12.70 -9.58
C HIS A 74 2.72 11.33 -9.26
N ARG A 75 3.37 10.58 -8.36
CA ARG A 75 3.02 9.19 -8.01
C ARG A 75 1.65 9.08 -7.36
N ALA A 76 1.33 10.02 -6.46
CA ALA A 76 0.01 10.13 -5.82
C ALA A 76 -1.00 10.84 -6.75
N SER A 77 -1.25 10.28 -7.93
CA SER A 77 -2.05 10.92 -8.98
C SER A 77 -3.55 10.97 -8.65
N GLY A 78 -4.26 11.94 -9.25
CA GLY A 78 -5.73 11.99 -9.15
C GLY A 78 -6.41 10.78 -9.79
N ALA A 79 -5.82 10.19 -10.84
CA ALA A 79 -6.31 8.98 -11.48
C ALA A 79 -6.24 7.77 -10.53
N LEU A 80 -5.12 7.62 -9.80
CA LEU A 80 -4.97 6.60 -8.76
C LEU A 80 -5.99 6.80 -7.64
N ALA A 81 -6.15 8.04 -7.16
CA ALA A 81 -7.11 8.35 -6.11
C ALA A 81 -8.56 8.05 -6.53
N TYR A 82 -8.93 8.36 -7.78
CA TYR A 82 -10.23 8.04 -8.34
C TYR A 82 -10.44 6.52 -8.42
N HIS A 83 -9.44 5.76 -8.88
CA HIS A 83 -9.53 4.31 -8.96
C HIS A 83 -9.74 3.66 -7.59
N VAL A 84 -8.96 4.09 -6.58
CA VAL A 84 -9.14 3.63 -5.19
C VAL A 84 -10.53 3.97 -4.66
N LEU A 85 -11.03 5.18 -4.94
CA LEU A 85 -12.36 5.61 -4.53
C LEU A 85 -13.46 4.73 -5.15
N GLU A 86 -13.36 4.41 -6.45
CA GLU A 86 -14.32 3.51 -7.10
C GLU A 86 -14.33 2.13 -6.44
N VAL A 87 -13.15 1.54 -6.17
CA VAL A 87 -13.03 0.24 -5.48
C VAL A 87 -13.69 0.30 -4.09
N MET A 88 -13.47 1.38 -3.34
CA MET A 88 -14.10 1.58 -2.02
C MET A 88 -15.63 1.64 -2.12
N CYS A 89 -16.17 2.42 -3.07
CA CYS A 89 -17.60 2.51 -3.30
C CYS A 89 -18.20 1.19 -3.82
N ALA A 90 -17.44 0.42 -4.59
CA ALA A 90 -17.87 -0.88 -5.11
C ALA A 90 -18.08 -1.91 -4.00
N PHE A 91 -17.30 -1.86 -2.90
CA PHE A 91 -17.54 -2.71 -1.74
C PHE A 91 -18.91 -2.44 -1.11
N ASP A 92 -19.26 -1.18 -0.91
CA ASP A 92 -20.54 -0.75 -0.34
C ASP A 92 -21.69 -1.21 -1.25
N LYS A 93 -21.61 -0.87 -2.54
CA LYS A 93 -22.60 -1.28 -3.55
C LYS A 93 -22.77 -2.81 -3.63
N SER A 94 -21.67 -3.57 -3.62
CA SER A 94 -21.72 -5.04 -3.65
C SER A 94 -22.41 -5.60 -2.40
N SER A 95 -22.18 -4.99 -1.23
CA SER A 95 -22.83 -5.37 0.01
C SER A 95 -24.34 -5.09 0.00
N GLU A 96 -24.76 -3.95 -0.56
CA GLU A 96 -26.18 -3.58 -0.65
C GLU A 96 -26.95 -4.45 -1.64
N THR A 97 -26.37 -4.74 -2.80
CA THR A 97 -27.06 -5.48 -3.87
C THR A 97 -26.91 -6.99 -3.77
N GLY A 98 -25.88 -7.48 -3.07
CA GLY A 98 -25.54 -8.90 -3.06
C GLY A 98 -24.93 -9.38 -4.38
N GLU A 99 -24.48 -8.47 -5.24
CA GLU A 99 -23.92 -8.77 -6.56
C GLU A 99 -22.44 -8.43 -6.67
N HIS A 100 -21.78 -9.03 -7.67
CA HIS A 100 -20.42 -8.64 -8.03
C HIS A 100 -20.44 -7.31 -8.80
N VAL A 101 -19.65 -6.34 -8.34
CA VAL A 101 -19.48 -5.04 -8.99
C VAL A 101 -18.19 -5.06 -9.81
N ILE A 102 -18.30 -4.74 -11.10
CA ILE A 102 -17.15 -4.55 -11.98
C ILE A 102 -16.58 -3.14 -11.78
N ILE A 103 -15.27 -3.05 -11.64
CA ILE A 103 -14.53 -1.77 -11.57
C ILE A 103 -14.20 -1.34 -13.00
N GLU A 104 -14.63 -0.14 -13.38
CA GLU A 104 -14.47 0.39 -14.73
C GLU A 104 -13.22 1.27 -14.88
N SER A 105 -12.83 1.99 -13.82
CA SER A 105 -11.63 2.81 -13.86
C SER A 105 -10.37 1.97 -13.95
N THR A 106 -9.37 2.54 -14.61
CA THR A 106 -8.01 2.03 -14.65
C THR A 106 -7.06 3.18 -14.36
N THR A 107 -5.84 2.84 -13.93
CA THR A 107 -4.78 3.82 -13.74
C THR A 107 -3.44 3.15 -14.05
N GLU A 108 -2.47 3.94 -14.47
CA GLU A 108 -1.08 3.47 -14.51
C GLU A 108 -0.59 3.18 -13.09
N ARG A 109 0.22 2.12 -12.97
CA ARG A 109 0.91 1.80 -11.72
C ARG A 109 2.00 2.85 -11.51
N PRO A 110 2.00 3.61 -10.39
CA PRO A 110 3.06 4.56 -10.12
C PRO A 110 4.42 3.88 -9.97
N GLU A 111 5.48 4.58 -10.39
CA GLU A 111 6.86 4.18 -10.11
C GLU A 111 7.11 4.15 -8.59
N PRO A 112 7.86 3.17 -8.07
CA PRO A 112 8.24 3.15 -6.66
C PRO A 112 9.10 4.36 -6.29
N ALA A 113 9.13 4.69 -4.99
CA ALA A 113 10.07 5.67 -4.47
C ALA A 113 11.52 5.10 -4.55
N PRO A 114 12.53 5.91 -4.90
CA PRO A 114 13.90 5.43 -5.00
C PRO A 114 14.45 5.03 -3.63
N LEU A 115 15.27 3.98 -3.59
CA LEU A 115 15.95 3.55 -2.36
C LEU A 115 17.19 4.40 -2.10
N GLY A 116 17.55 4.58 -0.82
CA GLY A 116 18.80 5.24 -0.41
C GLY A 116 18.76 6.77 -0.40
N LEU A 117 17.57 7.36 -0.55
CA LEU A 117 17.35 8.81 -0.42
C LEU A 117 17.22 9.23 1.05
N ASN A 118 17.50 10.51 1.34
CA ASN A 118 17.20 11.07 2.64
C ASN A 118 15.68 11.16 2.88
N GLU A 119 15.27 11.32 4.14
CA GLU A 119 13.87 11.25 4.62
C GLU A 119 12.86 12.17 3.93
N TRP A 120 13.31 13.14 3.12
CA TRP A 120 12.46 14.12 2.43
C TRP A 120 12.85 14.31 0.96
N GLU A 121 13.54 13.33 0.39
CA GLU A 121 13.98 13.30 -1.01
C GLU A 121 13.18 12.25 -1.78
N ILE A 122 12.97 12.52 -3.07
CA ILE A 122 12.06 11.76 -3.94
C ILE A 122 12.67 11.41 -5.30
N ASP A 123 13.79 12.05 -5.65
CA ASP A 123 14.53 11.96 -6.91
C ASP A 123 16.04 12.15 -6.62
#